data_AF-A0A396JNN3-F1
#
_entry.id   AF-A0A396JNN3-F1
#
_cell.length_a   1.000
_cell.length_b   1.000
_cell.length_c   1.000
_cell.angle_alpha   90.00
_cell.angle_beta   90.00
_cell.angle_gamma   90.00
#
_symmetry.space_group_name_H-M   'P 1'
#
loop_
_entity.id
_entity.type
_entity.pdbx_description
1 polymer ?
#
loop_
_entity_poly.entity_id
_entity_poly.type
_entity_poly.pdbx_seq_one_letter_code
_entity_poly.pdbx_strand_id
1 'polypeptide(L)'
;MHTEINKMRSISEDISQYGFVRRVWLCMTRKLPPSLSHLDELNWEILIVTGDDVTDYFAIVCSGGKIIASTALIELHSSDVELATMLAHEVAHIMARHGVEMCTKNCVSSTLNQRSFSLTIYKCEFEADYIGLLLMAAAGYDPRQAPKFYEKMTMFDEPVKFPLLARFLDSHPSSKERAKAVARPEIMQEALILYKDARGRRGVE
;
A
#
# COMPACT_ATOMS: atom_id res chain seq x y z
N MET A 1 -20.47 8.58 8.83
CA MET A 1 -19.23 8.44 8.04
C MET A 1 -18.42 9.72 8.00
N HIS A 2 -19.03 10.90 7.81
CA HIS A 2 -18.34 12.21 7.88
C HIS A 2 -17.81 12.59 9.27
N THR A 3 -18.39 12.07 10.35
CA THR A 3 -18.12 12.53 11.72
C THR A 3 -16.86 11.96 12.38
N GLU A 4 -16.43 10.75 12.01
CA GLU A 4 -15.22 10.11 12.56
C GLU A 4 -13.95 10.58 11.84
N ILE A 5 -14.05 10.89 10.54
CA ILE A 5 -12.93 11.45 9.75
C ILE A 5 -12.57 12.85 10.25
N ASN A 6 -13.54 13.64 10.71
CA ASN A 6 -13.31 15.00 11.24
C ASN A 6 -12.62 15.02 12.61
N LYS A 7 -12.53 13.87 13.31
CA LYS A 7 -11.75 13.73 14.56
C LYS A 7 -10.30 13.35 14.32
N MET A 8 -9.97 12.85 13.13
CA MET A 8 -8.57 12.65 12.72
C MET A 8 -8.01 14.04 12.45
N ARG A 9 -7.17 14.53 13.38
CA ARG A 9 -6.40 15.77 13.17
C ARG A 9 -5.70 15.65 11.82
N SER A 10 -6.14 16.45 10.85
CA SER A 10 -5.51 16.55 9.55
C SER A 10 -4.15 17.21 9.74
N ILE A 11 -3.10 16.41 9.90
CA ILE A 11 -1.73 16.86 9.60
C ILE A 11 -1.57 16.74 8.07
N SER A 12 -2.49 17.35 7.32
CA SER A 12 -2.42 17.46 5.87
C SER A 12 -1.42 18.54 5.43
N GLU A 13 -1.12 19.49 6.32
CA GLU A 13 -0.38 20.70 5.95
C GLU A 13 1.14 20.55 6.02
N ASP A 14 1.68 19.45 6.57
CA ASP A 14 3.14 19.31 6.75
C ASP A 14 3.74 18.01 6.20
N ILE A 15 3.34 17.62 4.99
CA ILE A 15 4.12 16.63 4.19
C ILE A 15 5.51 17.20 3.85
N SER A 16 5.72 18.52 3.94
CA SER A 16 7.04 19.15 3.83
C SER A 16 8.04 18.59 4.84
N GLN A 17 7.62 18.30 6.08
CA GLN A 17 8.46 17.62 7.07
C GLN A 17 8.85 16.20 6.64
N TYR A 18 7.98 15.50 5.90
CA TYR A 18 8.21 14.15 5.38
C TYR A 18 8.64 14.17 3.91
N GLY A 19 9.59 15.04 3.57
CA GLY A 19 10.08 15.20 2.20
C GLY A 19 10.56 13.90 1.52
N PHE A 20 10.88 12.86 2.30
CA PHE A 20 11.18 11.53 1.78
C PHE A 20 9.95 10.80 1.23
N VAL A 21 8.80 10.83 1.92
CA VAL A 21 7.56 10.19 1.46
C VAL A 21 7.14 10.80 0.12
N ARG A 22 7.20 12.13 0.01
CA ARG A 22 6.92 12.85 -1.23
C ARG A 22 7.86 12.44 -2.37
N ARG A 23 9.15 12.26 -2.10
CA ARG A 23 10.11 11.81 -3.13
C ARG A 23 9.81 10.39 -3.60
N VAL A 24 9.57 9.48 -2.67
CA VAL A 24 9.23 8.08 -2.98
C VAL A 24 7.96 8.01 -3.82
N TRP A 25 6.92 8.72 -3.39
CA TRP A 25 5.66 8.88 -4.12
C TRP A 25 5.87 9.34 -5.57
N LEU A 26 6.57 10.47 -5.76
CA LEU A 26 6.83 11.02 -7.09
C LEU A 26 7.65 10.08 -7.98
N CYS A 27 8.55 9.29 -7.39
CA CYS A 27 9.34 8.31 -8.12
C CYS A 27 8.47 7.19 -8.69
N MET A 28 7.43 6.80 -7.95
CA MET A 28 6.54 5.70 -8.30
C MET A 28 5.44 6.13 -9.28
N THR A 29 4.79 7.26 -9.03
CA THR A 29 3.71 7.76 -9.91
C THR A 29 4.19 8.08 -11.32
N ARG A 30 5.43 8.56 -11.47
CA ARG A 30 6.07 8.77 -12.78
C ARG A 30 6.22 7.51 -13.63
N LYS A 31 6.03 6.32 -13.06
CA LYS A 31 6.14 5.03 -13.74
C LYS A 31 4.78 4.39 -14.03
N LEU A 32 3.68 5.05 -13.67
CA LEU A 32 2.36 4.54 -13.97
C LEU A 32 2.10 4.51 -15.48
N PRO A 33 1.46 3.46 -16.00
CA PRO A 33 1.14 3.35 -17.42
C PRO A 33 0.14 4.43 -17.86
N PRO A 34 0.16 4.87 -19.14
CA PRO A 34 -0.75 5.89 -19.65
C PRO A 34 -2.24 5.54 -19.54
N SER A 35 -2.58 4.25 -19.48
CA SER A 35 -3.95 3.77 -19.23
C SER A 35 -4.49 4.18 -17.86
N LEU A 36 -3.61 4.55 -16.94
CA LEU A 36 -3.92 5.10 -15.63
C LEU A 36 -3.80 6.63 -15.57
N SER A 37 -3.78 7.33 -16.71
CA SER A 37 -3.76 8.80 -16.78
C SER A 37 -4.92 9.47 -16.02
N HIS A 38 -6.07 8.81 -15.89
CA HIS A 38 -7.16 9.29 -15.04
C HIS A 38 -6.79 9.36 -13.54
N LEU A 39 -5.75 8.65 -13.12
CA LEU A 39 -5.18 8.79 -11.78
C LEU A 39 -4.39 10.09 -11.65
N ASP A 40 -3.84 10.66 -12.73
CA ASP A 40 -3.14 11.95 -12.69
C ASP A 40 -4.11 13.12 -12.40
N GLU A 41 -5.41 12.93 -12.66
CA GLU A 41 -6.46 13.90 -12.35
C GLU A 41 -6.86 13.87 -10.87
N LEU A 42 -6.46 12.83 -10.12
CA LEU A 42 -6.73 12.76 -8.69
C LEU A 42 -5.76 13.67 -7.94
N ASN A 43 -6.30 14.41 -6.97
CA ASN A 43 -5.49 15.25 -6.09
C ASN A 43 -4.82 14.36 -5.03
N TRP A 44 -3.66 13.79 -5.39
CA TRP A 44 -2.96 12.86 -4.51
C TRP A 44 -2.44 13.54 -3.26
N GLU A 45 -2.88 13.04 -2.12
CA GLU A 45 -2.53 13.58 -0.82
C GLU A 45 -2.22 12.43 0.14
N ILE A 46 -1.11 12.56 0.87
CA ILE A 46 -0.72 11.59 1.89
C ILE A 46 -1.04 12.20 3.25
N LEU A 47 -2.08 11.70 3.89
CA LEU A 47 -2.51 12.13 5.22
C LEU A 47 -1.79 11.28 6.25
N ILE A 48 -0.90 11.92 7.01
CA ILE A 48 -0.21 11.26 8.11
C ILE A 48 -1.07 11.45 9.36
N VAL A 49 -1.49 10.34 9.95
CA VAL A 49 -2.30 10.34 11.17
C VAL A 49 -1.41 9.96 12.33
N THR A 50 -1.33 10.85 13.32
CA THR A 50 -0.69 10.54 14.60
C THR A 50 -1.76 9.99 15.54
N GLY A 51 -1.62 8.72 15.92
CA GLY A 51 -2.43 8.10 16.96
C GLY A 51 -1.85 8.42 18.35
N ASP A 52 -2.71 8.40 19.37
CA ASP A 52 -2.29 8.56 20.77
C ASP A 52 -1.69 7.25 21.34
N ASP A 53 -1.79 6.12 20.61
CA ASP A 53 -1.38 4.78 21.04
C ASP A 53 -0.40 4.15 20.04
N VAL A 54 0.64 3.47 20.55
CA VAL A 54 1.79 2.94 19.77
C VAL A 54 1.42 1.73 18.91
N THR A 55 0.14 1.35 18.86
CA THR A 55 -0.37 0.14 18.16
C THR A 55 -1.13 0.45 16.87
N ASP A 56 -1.29 1.72 16.53
CA ASP A 56 -1.92 2.15 15.29
C ASP A 56 -0.91 2.10 14.12
N TYR A 57 -0.60 0.90 13.61
CA TYR A 57 0.21 0.72 12.38
C TYR A 57 -0.71 0.40 11.21
N PHE A 58 -0.96 1.36 10.33
CA PHE A 58 -1.74 1.12 9.12
C PHE A 58 -1.38 2.10 8.00
N ALA A 59 -1.57 1.64 6.76
CA ALA A 59 -1.66 2.46 5.57
C ALA A 59 -2.91 2.01 4.79
N ILE A 60 -3.67 2.96 4.27
CA ILE A 60 -4.89 2.68 3.50
C ILE A 60 -4.99 3.70 2.37
N VAL A 61 -5.39 3.25 1.19
CA VAL A 61 -5.84 4.17 0.14
C VAL A 61 -7.36 4.37 0.14
N CYS A 62 -7.75 5.63 0.16
CA CYS A 62 -9.13 6.07 -0.03
C CYS A 62 -9.43 6.37 -1.50
N SER A 63 -10.66 6.08 -1.92
CA SER A 63 -11.18 6.53 -3.22
C SER A 63 -11.16 8.07 -3.30
N GLY A 64 -10.46 8.60 -4.31
CA GLY A 64 -10.22 10.04 -4.47
C GLY A 64 -8.74 10.47 -4.38
N GLY A 65 -7.81 9.52 -4.29
CA GLY A 65 -6.37 9.81 -4.34
C GLY A 65 -5.73 10.10 -2.98
N LYS A 66 -6.39 9.75 -1.87
CA LYS A 66 -5.85 10.01 -0.53
C LYS A 66 -5.25 8.73 0.04
N ILE A 67 -3.99 8.78 0.43
CA ILE A 67 -3.34 7.72 1.18
C ILE A 67 -3.29 8.16 2.64
N ILE A 68 -3.83 7.36 3.54
CA ILE A 68 -3.78 7.63 4.98
C ILE A 68 -2.79 6.65 5.58
N ALA A 69 -1.74 7.15 6.22
CA ALA A 69 -0.72 6.34 6.87
C ALA A 69 -0.49 6.81 8.31
N SER A 70 -0.22 5.89 9.22
CA SER A 70 0.08 6.27 10.60
C SER A 70 1.52 6.76 10.77
N THR A 71 1.74 7.69 11.70
CA THR A 71 3.09 8.20 12.02
C THR A 71 3.99 7.07 12.50
N ALA A 72 3.48 6.16 13.32
CA ALA A 72 4.22 5.01 13.84
C ALA A 72 4.75 4.11 12.72
N LEU A 73 3.95 3.86 11.67
CA LEU A 73 4.36 3.07 10.51
C LEU A 73 5.50 3.75 9.74
N ILE A 74 5.42 5.07 9.58
CA ILE A 74 6.43 5.85 8.88
C ILE A 74 7.75 5.92 9.67
N GLU A 75 7.69 6.12 10.98
CA GLU A 75 8.88 6.17 11.84
C GLU A 75 9.59 4.81 11.93
N LEU A 76 8.81 3.73 11.98
CA LEU A 76 9.32 2.37 11.94
C LEU A 76 10.03 2.06 10.62
N HIS A 77 9.46 2.53 9.51
CA HIS A 77 9.96 2.31 8.16
C HIS A 77 10.59 3.58 7.60
N SER A 78 11.69 4.01 8.18
CA SER A 78 12.40 5.23 7.78
C SER A 78 13.23 5.08 6.48
N SER A 79 13.33 3.87 5.92
CA SER A 79 14.07 3.64 4.68
C SER A 79 13.20 3.86 3.44
N ASP A 80 13.71 4.60 2.45
CA ASP A 80 13.04 4.85 1.18
C ASP A 80 12.51 3.56 0.50
N VAL A 81 13.20 2.43 0.63
CA VAL A 81 12.77 1.15 0.01
C VAL A 81 11.59 0.50 0.73
N GLU A 82 11.51 0.64 2.06
CA GLU A 82 10.42 0.08 2.86
C GLU A 82 9.14 0.88 2.61
N LEU A 83 9.27 2.20 2.56
CA LEU A 83 8.17 3.10 2.21
C LEU A 83 7.72 2.92 0.77
N ALA A 84 8.67 2.70 -0.16
CA ALA A 84 8.33 2.38 -1.53
C ALA A 84 7.54 1.07 -1.61
N THR A 85 7.91 0.05 -0.82
CA THR A 85 7.18 -1.21 -0.75
C THR A 85 5.74 -0.99 -0.27
N MET A 86 5.58 -0.28 0.85
CA MET A 86 4.27 0.07 1.41
C MET A 86 3.41 0.88 0.43
N LEU A 87 3.93 2.00 -0.07
CA LEU A 87 3.20 2.87 -1.00
C LEU A 87 2.86 2.13 -2.32
N ALA A 88 3.68 1.17 -2.74
CA ALA A 88 3.46 0.49 -4.02
C ALA A 88 2.32 -0.49 -3.92
N HIS A 89 2.21 -1.18 -2.79
CA HIS A 89 1.07 -2.00 -2.43
C HIS A 89 -0.23 -1.18 -2.40
N GLU A 90 -0.21 -0.04 -1.72
CA GLU A 90 -1.34 0.90 -1.66
C GLU A 90 -1.77 1.39 -3.06
N VAL A 91 -0.83 1.80 -3.91
CA VAL A 91 -1.11 2.20 -5.30
C VAL A 91 -1.65 1.02 -6.10
N ALA A 92 -1.12 -0.19 -5.89
CA ALA A 92 -1.57 -1.39 -6.59
C ALA A 92 -3.05 -1.71 -6.33
N HIS A 93 -3.57 -1.47 -5.12
CA HIS A 93 -5.02 -1.59 -4.85
C HIS A 93 -5.88 -0.71 -5.75
N ILE A 94 -5.36 0.45 -6.14
CA ILE A 94 -6.05 1.40 -7.00
C ILE A 94 -5.93 0.97 -8.45
N MET A 95 -4.72 0.58 -8.87
CA MET A 95 -4.45 0.07 -10.22
C MET A 95 -5.35 -1.13 -10.55
N ALA A 96 -5.50 -2.04 -9.59
CA ALA A 96 -6.34 -3.23 -9.70
C ALA A 96 -7.82 -2.98 -9.36
N ARG A 97 -8.20 -1.75 -8.98
CA ARG A 97 -9.58 -1.34 -8.66
C ARG A 97 -10.22 -2.16 -7.52
N HIS A 98 -9.42 -2.66 -6.58
CA HIS A 98 -9.88 -3.49 -5.47
C HIS A 98 -10.97 -2.79 -4.64
N GLY A 99 -10.88 -1.48 -4.42
CA GLY A 99 -11.92 -0.73 -3.70
C GLY A 99 -13.30 -0.79 -4.38
N VAL A 100 -13.34 -0.70 -5.72
CA VAL A 100 -14.58 -0.80 -6.50
C VAL A 100 -15.11 -2.23 -6.49
N GLU A 101 -14.22 -3.21 -6.58
CA GLU A 101 -14.59 -4.63 -6.50
C GLU A 101 -15.21 -4.97 -5.13
N MET A 102 -14.64 -4.46 -4.03
CA MET A 102 -15.19 -4.62 -2.68
C MET A 102 -16.56 -3.98 -2.54
N CYS A 103 -16.71 -2.73 -3.00
CA CYS A 103 -18.01 -2.05 -2.97
C CYS A 103 -19.06 -2.78 -3.82
N THR A 104 -18.69 -3.24 -5.01
CA THR A 104 -19.61 -3.95 -5.92
C THR A 104 -20.04 -5.29 -5.33
N LYS A 105 -19.11 -6.09 -4.79
CA LYS A 105 -19.43 -7.38 -4.16
C LYS A 105 -20.25 -7.22 -2.88
N ASN A 106 -20.04 -6.14 -2.12
CA ASN A 106 -20.87 -5.80 -0.95
C ASN A 106 -22.27 -5.29 -1.35
N CYS A 107 -22.39 -4.56 -2.46
CA CYS A 107 -23.66 -3.98 -2.91
C CYS A 107 -24.56 -5.00 -3.63
N VAL A 108 -23.97 -5.89 -4.43
CA VAL A 108 -24.68 -6.93 -5.20
C VAL A 108 -25.13 -8.10 -4.30
N SER A 109 -24.68 -8.15 -3.04
CA SER A 109 -25.01 -9.25 -2.15
C SER A 109 -25.27 -8.84 -0.72
N SER A 110 -26.55 -8.58 -0.45
CA SER A 110 -27.14 -8.65 0.89
C SER A 110 -27.12 -10.06 1.51
N THR A 111 -26.61 -11.07 0.79
CA THR A 111 -26.70 -12.51 1.13
C THR A 111 -25.34 -13.23 1.14
N LEU A 112 -24.21 -12.56 0.88
CA LEU A 112 -22.91 -13.25 0.87
C LEU A 112 -22.42 -13.56 2.29
N ASN A 113 -22.15 -14.84 2.52
CA ASN A 113 -21.49 -15.38 3.70
C ASN A 113 -20.12 -14.68 3.92
N GLN A 114 -19.78 -14.34 5.17
CA GLN A 114 -18.52 -13.69 5.56
C GLN A 114 -17.27 -14.34 4.92
N ARG A 115 -17.30 -15.65 4.67
CA ARG A 115 -16.22 -16.40 3.98
C ARG A 115 -15.94 -15.93 2.56
N SER A 116 -16.95 -15.59 1.77
CA SER A 116 -16.75 -15.15 0.37
C SER A 116 -16.13 -13.75 0.28
N PHE A 117 -16.42 -12.90 1.27
CA PHE A 117 -15.80 -11.59 1.40
C PHE A 117 -14.32 -11.71 1.78
N SER A 118 -14.02 -12.50 2.81
CA SER A 118 -12.64 -12.74 3.28
C SER A 118 -11.76 -13.34 2.16
N LEU A 119 -12.27 -14.30 1.38
CA LEU A 119 -11.56 -14.85 0.22
C LEU A 119 -11.27 -13.82 -0.89
N THR A 120 -12.12 -12.80 -1.04
CA THR A 120 -11.87 -11.75 -2.04
C THR A 120 -10.75 -10.83 -1.56
N ILE A 121 -10.81 -10.37 -0.31
CA ILE A 121 -9.74 -9.56 0.29
C ILE A 121 -8.41 -10.30 0.17
N TYR A 122 -8.38 -11.59 0.56
CA TYR A 122 -7.18 -12.42 0.51
C TYR A 122 -6.54 -12.48 -0.90
N LYS A 123 -7.34 -12.52 -1.96
CA LYS A 123 -6.85 -12.49 -3.34
C LYS A 123 -6.33 -11.11 -3.75
N CYS A 124 -7.08 -10.05 -3.42
CA CYS A 124 -6.71 -8.68 -3.70
C CYS A 124 -5.37 -8.30 -3.05
N GLU A 125 -5.09 -8.80 -1.85
CA GLU A 125 -3.83 -8.53 -1.15
C GLU A 125 -2.62 -9.12 -1.88
N PHE A 126 -2.68 -10.39 -2.31
CA PHE A 126 -1.58 -10.98 -3.09
C PHE A 126 -1.42 -10.36 -4.47
N GLU A 127 -2.52 -9.96 -5.10
CA GLU A 127 -2.47 -9.23 -6.37
C GLU A 127 -1.83 -7.84 -6.18
N ALA A 128 -2.19 -7.12 -5.12
CA ALA A 128 -1.58 -5.84 -4.77
C ALA A 128 -0.10 -5.99 -4.41
N ASP A 129 0.28 -7.05 -3.70
CA ASP A 129 1.69 -7.36 -3.39
C ASP A 129 2.50 -7.61 -4.65
N TYR A 130 1.95 -8.38 -5.60
CA TYR A 130 2.60 -8.67 -6.88
C TYR A 130 2.79 -7.40 -7.71
N ILE A 131 1.71 -6.65 -7.97
CA ILE A 131 1.76 -5.39 -8.73
C ILE A 131 2.65 -4.37 -8.03
N GLY A 132 2.55 -4.26 -6.71
CA GLY A 132 3.36 -3.37 -5.89
C GLY A 132 4.85 -3.68 -5.99
N LEU A 133 5.23 -4.96 -5.96
CA LEU A 133 6.62 -5.39 -6.15
C LEU A 133 7.17 -4.96 -7.52
N LEU A 134 6.39 -5.15 -8.58
CA LEU A 134 6.77 -4.73 -9.94
C LEU A 134 6.88 -3.19 -10.03
N LEU A 135 5.95 -2.47 -9.40
CA LEU A 135 5.93 -1.01 -9.41
C LEU A 135 7.13 -0.41 -8.67
N MET A 136 7.45 -0.89 -7.46
CA MET A 136 8.63 -0.42 -6.74
C MET A 136 9.93 -0.73 -7.52
N ALA A 137 9.99 -1.88 -8.18
CA ALA A 137 11.13 -2.25 -9.01
C ALA A 137 11.28 -1.32 -10.22
N ALA A 138 10.19 -1.04 -10.93
CA ALA A 138 10.16 -0.09 -12.06
C ALA A 138 10.50 1.36 -11.64
N ALA A 139 10.20 1.72 -10.39
CA ALA A 139 10.62 2.98 -9.78
C ALA A 139 12.12 3.00 -9.39
N GLY A 140 12.82 1.86 -9.50
CA GLY A 140 14.24 1.75 -9.23
C GLY A 140 14.58 1.42 -7.77
N TYR A 141 13.61 0.92 -7.00
CA TYR A 141 13.82 0.37 -5.66
C TYR A 141 14.09 -1.13 -5.73
N ASP A 142 14.96 -1.65 -4.86
CA ASP A 142 15.38 -3.05 -4.92
C ASP A 142 14.25 -3.99 -4.43
N PRO A 143 13.65 -4.82 -5.29
CA PRO A 143 12.51 -5.66 -4.92
C PRO A 143 12.88 -6.74 -3.89
N ARG A 144 14.17 -7.08 -3.74
CA ARG A 144 14.63 -8.07 -2.76
C ARG A 144 14.44 -7.63 -1.31
N GLN A 145 14.13 -6.35 -1.09
CA GLN A 145 13.87 -5.80 0.23
C GLN A 145 12.41 -5.97 0.67
N ALA A 146 11.48 -6.17 -0.27
CA ALA A 146 10.06 -6.31 0.03
C ALA A 146 9.72 -7.51 0.96
N PRO A 147 10.30 -8.72 0.79
CA PRO A 147 10.06 -9.82 1.73
C PRO A 147 10.43 -9.47 3.18
N LYS A 148 11.56 -8.76 3.37
CA LYS A 148 12.04 -8.34 4.69
C LYS A 148 11.12 -7.30 5.33
N PHE A 149 10.55 -6.41 4.51
CA PHE A 149 9.55 -5.45 4.97
C PHE A 149 8.34 -6.20 5.55
N TYR A 150 7.79 -7.18 4.82
CA TYR A 150 6.68 -8.00 5.33
C TYR A 150 7.06 -8.83 6.56
N GLU A 151 8.27 -9.37 6.62
CA GLU A 151 8.76 -10.07 7.82
C GLU A 151 8.80 -9.14 9.04
N LYS A 152 9.18 -7.87 8.89
CA LYS A 152 9.13 -6.88 9.98
C LYS A 152 7.70 -6.57 10.42
N MET A 153 6.76 -6.54 9.48
CA MET A 153 5.34 -6.30 9.79
C MET A 153 4.73 -7.41 10.65
N THR A 154 5.27 -8.64 10.63
CA THR A 154 4.81 -9.74 11.52
C THR A 154 4.90 -9.41 13.00
N MET A 155 5.78 -8.47 13.40
CA MET A 155 5.88 -7.98 14.78
C MET A 155 4.65 -7.19 15.23
N PHE A 156 3.75 -6.86 14.30
CA PHE A 156 2.57 -6.03 14.48
C PHE A 156 1.30 -6.69 13.92
N ASP A 157 1.29 -8.02 13.74
CA ASP A 157 0.08 -8.80 13.40
C ASP A 157 -0.96 -8.79 14.56
N GLU A 158 -0.77 -7.93 15.58
CA GLU A 158 -1.74 -7.69 16.65
C GLU A 158 -2.97 -6.92 16.13
N PRO A 159 -4.17 -7.19 16.65
CA PRO A 159 -5.40 -6.59 16.13
C PRO A 159 -5.36 -5.06 16.24
N VAL A 160 -5.45 -4.37 15.11
CA VAL A 160 -5.61 -2.91 15.07
C VAL A 160 -6.92 -2.55 15.77
N LYS A 161 -6.83 -1.74 16.83
CA LYS A 161 -7.97 -1.41 17.70
C LYS A 161 -9.00 -0.48 17.05
N PHE A 162 -8.72 0.05 15.86
CA PHE A 162 -9.63 0.92 15.14
C PHE A 162 -10.82 0.11 14.59
N PRO A 163 -12.05 0.21 15.17
CA PRO A 163 -13.13 -0.76 14.93
C PRO A 163 -13.63 -0.81 13.48
N LEU A 164 -13.48 0.31 12.76
CA LEU A 164 -13.82 0.39 11.33
C LEU A 164 -12.84 -0.41 10.47
N LEU A 165 -11.58 -0.53 10.89
CA LEU A 165 -10.48 -1.18 10.17
C LEU A 165 -10.21 -2.61 10.63
N ALA A 166 -10.51 -2.94 11.89
CA ALA A 166 -10.36 -4.27 12.45
C ALA A 166 -11.04 -5.35 11.58
N ARG A 167 -12.24 -5.07 11.07
CA ARG A 167 -12.98 -5.99 10.18
C ARG A 167 -12.34 -6.16 8.80
N PHE A 168 -11.60 -5.15 8.33
CA PHE A 168 -10.87 -5.23 7.08
C PHE A 168 -9.58 -6.01 7.31
N LEU A 169 -8.75 -5.60 8.28
CA LEU A 169 -7.44 -6.20 8.57
C LEU A 169 -7.50 -7.66 9.03
N ASP A 170 -8.52 -8.07 9.80
CA ASP A 170 -8.74 -9.48 10.18
C ASP A 170 -8.97 -10.41 8.96
N SER A 171 -9.26 -9.85 7.79
CA SER A 171 -9.47 -10.59 6.55
C SER A 171 -8.25 -10.62 5.61
N HIS A 172 -7.10 -10.05 6.00
CA HIS A 172 -5.86 -10.04 5.21
C HIS A 172 -5.02 -11.31 5.46
N PRO A 173 -4.20 -11.75 4.48
CA PRO A 173 -3.19 -12.78 4.72
C PRO A 173 -2.16 -12.30 5.72
N SER A 174 -1.59 -13.25 6.48
CA SER A 174 -0.53 -12.91 7.44
C SER A 174 0.67 -12.30 6.73
N SER A 175 1.38 -11.39 7.39
CA SER A 175 2.58 -10.75 6.84
C SER A 175 3.64 -11.78 6.40
N LYS A 176 3.71 -12.93 7.09
CA LYS A 176 4.58 -14.06 6.72
C LYS A 176 4.18 -14.75 5.41
N GLU A 177 2.89 -14.89 5.13
CA GLU A 177 2.41 -15.47 3.87
C GLU A 177 2.68 -14.53 2.70
N ARG A 178 2.47 -13.24 2.91
CA ARG A 178 2.81 -12.17 1.94
C ARG A 178 4.30 -12.16 1.61
N ALA A 179 5.16 -12.19 2.64
CA ALA A 179 6.61 -12.27 2.48
C ALA A 179 7.03 -13.47 1.59
N LYS A 180 6.45 -14.65 1.84
CA LYS A 180 6.71 -15.85 1.04
C LYS A 180 6.23 -15.72 -0.40
N ALA A 181 5.08 -15.07 -0.62
CA ALA A 181 4.53 -14.90 -1.96
C ALA A 181 5.41 -14.00 -2.82
N VAL A 182 5.80 -12.82 -2.31
CA VAL A 182 6.68 -11.91 -3.07
C VAL A 182 8.11 -12.45 -3.22
N ALA A 183 8.54 -13.35 -2.33
CA ALA A 183 9.85 -14.01 -2.42
C ALA A 183 9.90 -15.16 -3.43
N ARG A 184 8.77 -15.55 -4.05
CA ARG A 184 8.75 -16.63 -5.04
C ARG A 184 9.70 -16.31 -6.20
N PRO A 185 10.55 -17.27 -6.63
CA PRO A 185 11.58 -17.01 -7.64
C PRO A 185 11.03 -16.41 -8.94
N GLU A 186 9.89 -16.89 -9.42
CA GLU A 186 9.23 -16.41 -10.64
C GLU A 186 8.84 -14.93 -10.56
N ILE A 187 8.23 -14.52 -9.45
CA ILE A 187 7.80 -13.14 -9.20
C ILE A 187 9.03 -12.23 -8.99
N MET A 188 9.99 -12.68 -8.18
CA MET A 188 11.20 -11.91 -7.88
C MET A 188 12.07 -11.72 -9.12
N GLN A 189 12.18 -12.73 -9.98
CA GLN A 189 12.93 -12.60 -11.24
C GLN A 189 12.32 -11.56 -12.16
N GLU A 190 11.01 -11.54 -12.29
CA GLU A 190 10.29 -10.53 -13.08
C GLU A 190 10.55 -9.11 -12.53
N ALA A 191 10.38 -8.91 -11.22
CA ALA A 191 10.68 -7.64 -10.58
C ALA A 191 12.15 -7.22 -10.78
N LEU A 192 13.10 -8.15 -10.68
CA LEU A 192 14.52 -7.86 -10.89
C LEU A 192 14.84 -7.42 -12.33
N ILE A 193 14.08 -7.86 -13.34
CA ILE A 193 14.24 -7.38 -14.72
C ILE A 193 13.87 -5.89 -14.79
N LEU A 194 12.72 -5.51 -14.22
CA LEU A 194 12.27 -4.12 -14.16
C LEU A 194 13.25 -3.23 -13.38
N TYR A 195 13.74 -3.73 -12.24
CA TYR A 195 14.72 -3.02 -11.42
C TYR A 195 16.03 -2.75 -12.17
N LYS A 196 16.56 -3.74 -12.90
CA LYS A 196 17.78 -3.58 -13.71
C LYS A 196 17.59 -2.55 -14.83
N ASP A 197 16.46 -2.60 -15.54
CA ASP A 197 16.14 -1.63 -16.58
C ASP A 197 16.02 -0.21 -16.02
N ALA A 198 15.27 -0.04 -14.91
CA ALA A 198 15.12 1.26 -14.24
C ALA A 198 16.47 1.84 -13.79
N ARG A 199 17.38 1.00 -13.29
CA ARG A 199 18.73 1.41 -12.89
C ARG A 199 19.66 1.69 -14.06
N GLY A 200 19.54 0.94 -15.15
CA GLY A 200 20.30 1.17 -16.38
C GLY A 200 19.98 2.54 -16.97
N ARG A 201 18.71 2.95 -16.99
CA ARG A 201 18.28 4.27 -17.50
C ARG A 201 18.79 5.44 -16.65
N ARG A 202 18.91 5.29 -15.32
CA ARG A 202 19.47 6.33 -14.43
C ARG A 202 20.97 6.59 -14.62
N GLY A 203 21.72 5.69 -15.26
CA GLY A 203 23.15 5.85 -15.51
C GLY A 203 23.49 6.52 -16.84
N VAL A 204 22.48 6.96 -17.59
CA VAL A 204 22.60 7.50 -18.97
C VAL A 204 22.12 8.98 -19.04
N GLU A 205 21.64 9.55 -17.92
CA GLU A 205 21.42 11.00 -17.74
C GLU A 205 22.61 11.66 -17.05
#